data_AF-A0A182NCC8-F1
#
_entry.id   AF-A0A182NCC8-F1
#
_cell.length_a   1.000
_cell.length_b   1.000
_cell.length_c   1.000
_cell.angle_alpha   90.00
_cell.angle_beta   90.00
_cell.angle_gamma   90.00
#
_symmetry.space_group_name_H-M   'P 1'
#
loop_
_entity.id
_entity.type
_entity.pdbx_description
1 polymer ?
#
loop_
_entity_poly.entity_id
_entity_poly.type
_entity_poly.pdbx_seq_one_letter_code
_entity_poly.pdbx_strand_id
1 'polypeptide(L)'
;MAKFHVVRLGVALAVVLLAVAGRAHADELLDELLNEFDDDDEVLLRHIEAKHVSRDYELERELAARIAADHYAYGQAEEEDETPLEGRVPRLTDPCKGVRCGAGRVCSANVAEQRGECICIPECPAETDPRRKVCTNRNETWESACEVHRQRCMCNTRDPGCRHEELRHVHIDYYGTCREMPDCSENDLADFPRRMRDWLFNVMRDLASRNELPEAYMALEHEAETNMTKRWTNAAIWKWCELDGYPHDNTVSRHELFPIRAPLFALEHCIAPFLESCDPNRDHRISLQEWGKCLELEEDDLTARCAEISKEEELNKSSPQDAY
;
A
#
# COMPACT_ATOMS: atom_id res chain seq x y z
N MET A 1 -44.94 19.53 -35.34
CA MET A 1 -43.97 20.46 -35.97
C MET A 1 -44.16 21.92 -35.53
N ALA A 2 -45.37 22.45 -35.40
CA ALA A 2 -45.59 23.84 -34.96
C ALA A 2 -45.05 24.15 -33.55
N LYS A 3 -45.23 23.25 -32.57
CA LYS A 3 -44.74 23.43 -31.19
C LYS A 3 -43.21 23.52 -31.09
N PHE A 4 -42.47 22.72 -31.87
CA PHE A 4 -41.01 22.74 -31.89
C PHE A 4 -40.41 24.03 -32.46
N HIS A 5 -41.10 24.64 -33.44
CA HIS A 5 -40.71 25.92 -33.99
C HIS A 5 -40.97 27.08 -33.02
N VAL A 6 -42.05 26.99 -32.24
CA VAL A 6 -42.38 27.97 -31.19
C VAL A 6 -41.33 27.93 -30.06
N VAL A 7 -40.90 26.73 -29.63
CA VAL A 7 -39.85 26.58 -28.59
C VAL A 7 -38.50 27.10 -29.08
N ARG A 8 -38.10 26.80 -30.33
CA ARG A 8 -36.85 27.32 -30.89
C ARG A 8 -36.84 28.83 -31.10
N LEU A 9 -37.96 29.42 -31.52
CA LEU A 9 -38.08 30.88 -31.59
C LEU A 9 -38.07 31.52 -30.20
N GLY A 10 -38.73 30.89 -29.22
CA GLY A 10 -38.77 31.35 -27.83
C GLY A 10 -37.39 31.37 -27.18
N VAL A 11 -36.61 30.29 -27.33
CA VAL A 11 -35.23 30.21 -26.80
C VAL A 11 -34.31 31.23 -27.48
N ALA A 12 -34.42 31.41 -28.80
CA ALA A 12 -33.62 32.40 -29.51
C ALA A 12 -33.98 33.85 -29.09
N LEU A 13 -35.27 34.14 -28.89
CA LEU A 13 -35.73 35.46 -28.42
C LEU A 13 -35.27 35.73 -26.98
N ALA A 14 -35.31 34.72 -26.11
CA ALA A 14 -34.85 34.80 -24.72
C ALA A 14 -33.33 35.06 -24.64
N VAL A 15 -32.51 34.38 -25.46
CA VAL A 15 -31.06 34.62 -25.50
C VAL A 15 -30.73 36.02 -26.01
N VAL A 16 -31.50 36.56 -26.96
CA VAL A 16 -31.32 37.94 -27.46
C VAL A 16 -31.77 38.98 -26.44
N LEU A 17 -32.88 38.74 -25.71
CA LEU A 17 -33.34 39.60 -24.62
C LEU A 17 -32.38 39.61 -23.44
N LEU A 18 -31.80 38.46 -23.08
CA LEU A 18 -30.76 38.31 -22.06
C LEU A 18 -29.45 39.05 -22.40
N ALA A 19 -29.19 39.28 -23.70
CA ALA A 19 -28.03 40.04 -24.16
C ALA A 19 -28.24 41.57 -24.12
N VAL A 20 -29.49 42.04 -24.07
CA VAL A 20 -29.83 43.48 -24.23
C VAL A 20 -30.42 44.11 -22.96
N ALA A 21 -31.13 43.34 -22.13
CA ALA A 21 -31.71 43.83 -20.88
C ALA A 21 -30.85 43.39 -19.68
N GLY A 22 -30.45 44.34 -18.82
CA GLY A 22 -29.65 44.07 -17.64
C GLY A 22 -30.25 42.99 -16.72
N ARG A 23 -29.37 42.30 -15.99
CA ARG A 23 -29.58 41.10 -15.12
C ARG A 23 -30.88 40.99 -14.33
N ALA A 24 -31.62 42.06 -14.08
CA ALA A 24 -32.87 42.02 -13.31
C ALA A 24 -34.08 41.45 -14.09
N HIS A 25 -34.15 41.61 -15.43
CA HIS A 25 -35.25 41.04 -16.23
C HIS A 25 -35.01 39.58 -16.67
N ALA A 26 -33.79 39.10 -16.49
CA ALA A 26 -33.38 37.73 -16.79
C ALA A 26 -33.95 36.73 -15.78
N ASP A 27 -33.90 37.08 -14.49
CA ASP A 27 -34.34 36.20 -13.40
C ASP A 27 -35.86 36.00 -13.39
N GLU A 28 -36.64 37.01 -13.76
CA GLU A 28 -38.11 36.94 -13.76
C GLU A 28 -38.65 36.02 -14.89
N LEU A 29 -37.98 36.00 -16.04
CA LEU A 29 -38.27 35.09 -17.16
C LEU A 29 -37.78 33.65 -16.90
N LEU A 30 -36.74 33.49 -16.08
CA LEU A 30 -36.23 32.18 -15.68
C LEU A 30 -37.16 31.51 -14.66
N ASP A 31 -37.71 32.30 -13.71
CA ASP A 31 -38.70 31.83 -12.74
C ASP A 31 -40.01 31.41 -13.42
N GLU A 32 -40.45 32.11 -14.48
CA GLU A 32 -41.64 31.70 -15.25
C GLU A 32 -41.42 30.38 -16.01
N LEU A 33 -40.22 30.14 -16.55
CA LEU A 33 -39.85 28.90 -17.24
C LEU A 33 -39.63 27.70 -16.29
N LEU A 34 -39.20 27.95 -15.06
CA LEU A 34 -39.01 26.92 -14.04
C LEU A 34 -40.33 26.49 -13.37
N ASN A 35 -41.33 27.38 -13.35
CA ASN A 35 -42.66 27.08 -12.80
C ASN A 35 -43.54 26.22 -13.74
N GLU A 36 -43.11 25.97 -14.98
CA GLU A 36 -43.79 25.08 -15.95
C GLU A 36 -43.09 23.71 -16.11
N PHE A 37 -42.09 23.42 -15.27
CA PHE A 37 -41.34 22.15 -15.26
C PHE A 37 -42.01 21.16 -14.31
N ASP A 38 -42.84 20.28 -14.87
CA ASP A 38 -43.61 19.30 -14.09
C ASP A 38 -42.77 18.03 -13.80
N ASP A 39 -43.20 17.23 -12.83
CA ASP A 39 -42.54 15.97 -12.42
C ASP A 39 -42.32 14.99 -13.60
N ASP A 40 -43.18 15.04 -14.62
CA ASP A 40 -43.08 14.22 -15.83
C ASP A 40 -41.87 14.58 -16.70
N ASP A 41 -41.46 15.85 -16.73
CA ASP A 41 -40.30 16.32 -17.50
C ASP A 41 -38.98 15.93 -16.82
N GLU A 42 -38.96 15.87 -15.48
CA GLU A 42 -37.81 15.35 -14.73
C GLU A 42 -37.59 13.86 -14.99
N VAL A 43 -38.66 13.07 -15.07
CA VAL A 43 -38.59 11.64 -15.42
C VAL A 43 -38.06 11.46 -16.84
N LEU A 44 -38.49 12.29 -17.79
CA LEU A 44 -38.01 12.24 -19.17
C LEU A 44 -36.51 12.56 -19.26
N LEU A 45 -36.04 13.58 -18.53
CA LEU A 45 -34.61 13.93 -18.47
C LEU A 45 -33.77 12.79 -17.90
N ARG A 46 -34.18 12.16 -16.79
CA ARG A 46 -33.48 10.99 -16.24
C ARG A 46 -33.41 9.83 -17.24
N HIS A 47 -34.47 9.63 -18.02
CA HIS A 47 -34.49 8.57 -19.04
C HIS A 47 -33.53 8.87 -20.19
N ILE A 48 -33.40 10.13 -20.59
CA ILE A 48 -32.44 10.60 -21.60
C ILE A 48 -31.01 10.41 -21.06
N GLU A 49 -30.72 10.83 -19.84
CA GLU A 49 -29.41 10.65 -19.19
C GLU A 49 -29.03 9.17 -19.09
N ALA A 50 -29.92 8.30 -18.62
CA ALA A 50 -29.67 6.85 -18.55
C ALA A 50 -29.40 6.24 -19.94
N LYS A 51 -30.08 6.73 -20.98
CA LYS A 51 -29.86 6.30 -22.36
C LYS A 51 -28.54 6.80 -22.94
N HIS A 52 -28.08 7.98 -22.56
CA HIS A 52 -26.76 8.50 -22.94
C HIS A 52 -25.65 7.75 -22.21
N VAL A 53 -25.77 7.52 -20.91
CA VAL A 53 -24.81 6.75 -20.11
C VAL A 53 -24.65 5.32 -20.64
N SER A 54 -25.74 4.64 -20.98
CA SER A 54 -25.69 3.28 -21.55
C SER A 54 -25.00 3.24 -22.92
N ARG A 55 -25.27 4.21 -23.79
CA ARG A 55 -24.61 4.30 -25.10
C ARG A 55 -23.12 4.59 -24.96
N ASP A 56 -22.75 5.50 -24.07
CA ASP A 56 -21.35 5.86 -23.86
C ASP A 56 -20.57 4.68 -23.26
N TYR A 57 -21.19 3.90 -22.36
CA TYR A 57 -20.66 2.63 -21.85
C TYR A 57 -20.47 1.56 -22.94
N GLU A 58 -21.42 1.42 -23.87
CA GLU A 58 -21.29 0.50 -25.01
C GLU A 58 -20.11 0.88 -25.92
N LEU A 59 -19.93 2.18 -26.16
CA LEU A 59 -18.86 2.71 -27.00
C LEU A 59 -17.48 2.50 -26.38
N GLU A 60 -17.36 2.71 -25.06
CA GLU A 60 -16.16 2.38 -24.30
C GLU A 60 -15.86 0.88 -24.32
N ARG A 61 -16.89 0.03 -24.20
CA ARG A 61 -16.72 -1.43 -24.27
C ARG A 61 -16.27 -1.90 -25.65
N GLU A 62 -16.80 -1.31 -26.73
CA GLU A 62 -16.36 -1.61 -28.10
C GLU A 62 -14.93 -1.14 -28.37
N LEU A 63 -14.55 0.05 -27.90
CA LEU A 63 -13.17 0.52 -27.98
C LEU A 63 -12.22 -0.40 -27.17
N ALA A 64 -12.67 -0.79 -25.98
CA ALA A 64 -12.20 -1.90 -25.14
C ALA A 64 -11.75 -3.12 -25.97
N ALA A 65 -12.75 -3.71 -26.63
CA ALA A 65 -12.61 -4.93 -27.40
C ALA A 65 -11.70 -4.75 -28.64
N ARG A 66 -11.72 -3.58 -29.29
CA ARG A 66 -10.82 -3.29 -30.43
C ARG A 66 -9.37 -3.19 -29.99
N ILE A 67 -9.08 -2.48 -28.90
CA ILE A 67 -7.72 -2.37 -28.35
C ILE A 67 -7.21 -3.75 -27.93
N ALA A 68 -8.06 -4.57 -27.30
CA ALA A 68 -7.71 -5.95 -26.96
C ALA A 68 -7.42 -6.80 -28.21
N ALA A 69 -8.27 -6.72 -29.25
CA ALA A 69 -8.09 -7.46 -30.50
C ALA A 69 -6.79 -7.06 -31.22
N ASP A 70 -6.45 -5.77 -31.27
CA ASP A 70 -5.19 -5.29 -31.84
C ASP A 70 -3.98 -5.81 -31.04
N HIS A 71 -4.07 -5.87 -29.71
CA HIS A 71 -3.04 -6.47 -28.85
C HIS A 71 -2.87 -7.98 -29.10
N TYR A 72 -3.97 -8.74 -29.26
CA TYR A 72 -3.93 -10.17 -29.56
C TYR A 72 -3.42 -10.45 -30.99
N ALA A 73 -3.77 -9.61 -31.96
CA ALA A 73 -3.27 -9.70 -33.33
C ALA A 73 -1.75 -9.43 -33.40
N TYR A 74 -1.23 -8.52 -32.57
CA TYR A 74 0.21 -8.28 -32.43
C TYR A 74 0.94 -9.45 -31.75
N GLY A 75 0.29 -10.16 -30.83
CA GLY A 75 0.84 -11.33 -30.14
C GLY A 75 0.92 -12.60 -31.01
N GLN A 76 0.04 -12.78 -31.99
CA GLN A 76 0.05 -13.95 -32.88
C GLN A 76 1.00 -13.85 -34.08
N ALA A 77 1.50 -12.65 -34.40
CA ALA A 77 2.47 -12.47 -35.50
C ALA A 77 3.92 -12.83 -35.12
N GLU A 78 4.17 -13.34 -33.90
CA GLU A 78 5.52 -13.64 -33.39
C GLU A 78 6.00 -15.10 -33.58
N GLU A 79 5.20 -16.03 -34.12
CA GLU A 79 5.65 -17.44 -34.26
C GLU A 79 6.19 -17.85 -35.65
N GLU A 80 6.04 -17.03 -36.69
CA GLU A 80 6.57 -17.37 -38.02
C GLU A 80 7.18 -16.15 -38.72
N ASP A 81 8.42 -15.77 -38.40
CA ASP A 81 9.39 -15.37 -39.44
C ASP A 81 10.82 -15.24 -38.87
N GLU A 82 11.67 -16.23 -39.12
CA GLU A 82 13.13 -16.05 -39.05
C GLU A 82 13.61 -15.36 -40.35
N THR A 83 13.41 -14.05 -40.47
CA THR A 83 14.21 -13.23 -41.41
C THR A 83 14.66 -11.91 -40.77
N PRO A 84 15.95 -11.51 -40.90
CA PRO A 84 16.45 -10.28 -40.29
C PRO A 84 16.15 -9.09 -41.19
N LEU A 85 15.06 -8.38 -40.91
CA LEU A 85 14.77 -7.07 -41.50
C LEU A 85 15.43 -5.96 -40.68
N GLU A 86 16.43 -5.31 -41.29
CA GLU A 86 17.02 -4.06 -40.82
C GLU A 86 15.93 -3.00 -40.59
N GLY A 87 15.87 -2.43 -39.38
CA GLY A 87 15.01 -1.29 -39.07
C GLY A 87 14.02 -1.47 -37.92
N ARG A 88 14.04 -2.60 -37.19
CA ARG A 88 13.26 -2.71 -35.94
C ARG A 88 13.84 -1.74 -34.92
N VAL A 89 13.09 -0.70 -34.55
CA VAL A 89 13.42 0.17 -33.40
C VAL A 89 13.69 -0.75 -32.21
N PRO A 90 14.87 -0.67 -31.54
CA PRO A 90 15.17 -1.54 -30.41
C PRO A 90 14.01 -1.48 -29.42
N ARG A 91 13.48 -2.64 -29.02
CA ARG A 91 12.50 -2.70 -27.92
C ARG A 91 13.14 -2.01 -26.73
N LEU A 92 12.66 -0.81 -26.39
CA LEU A 92 13.15 -0.07 -25.24
C LEU A 92 12.61 -0.76 -23.99
N THR A 93 13.29 -1.84 -23.59
CA THR A 93 13.04 -2.49 -22.32
C THR A 93 13.50 -1.53 -21.24
N ASP A 94 12.59 -1.12 -20.35
CA ASP A 94 12.94 -0.30 -19.20
C ASP A 94 14.01 -1.03 -18.36
N PRO A 95 15.24 -0.48 -18.23
CA PRO A 95 16.34 -1.10 -17.49
C PRO A 95 16.04 -1.28 -16.00
N CYS A 96 15.04 -0.56 -15.48
CA CYS A 96 14.60 -0.62 -14.09
C CYS A 96 13.43 -1.60 -13.87
N LYS A 97 12.87 -2.19 -14.94
CA LYS A 97 11.79 -3.16 -14.82
C LYS A 97 12.25 -4.39 -14.04
N GLY A 98 11.65 -4.61 -12.87
CA GLY A 98 11.98 -5.74 -11.98
C GLY A 98 13.17 -5.50 -11.04
N VAL A 99 13.84 -4.34 -11.11
CA VAL A 99 14.92 -4.00 -10.19
C VAL A 99 14.34 -3.51 -8.86
N ARG A 100 14.62 -4.23 -7.77
CA ARG A 100 14.24 -3.83 -6.40
C ARG A 100 15.44 -3.24 -5.68
N CYS A 101 15.36 -1.95 -5.37
CA CYS A 101 16.38 -1.24 -4.60
C CYS A 101 16.04 -1.26 -3.10
N GLY A 102 17.07 -1.32 -2.25
CA GLY A 102 16.91 -1.22 -0.80
C GLY A 102 16.40 0.15 -0.35
N ALA A 103 16.04 0.26 0.94
CA ALA A 103 15.52 1.50 1.51
C ALA A 103 16.44 2.70 1.27
N GLY A 104 15.86 3.83 0.83
CA GLY A 104 16.60 5.07 0.55
C GLY A 104 17.24 5.13 -0.84
N ARG A 105 16.99 4.13 -1.69
CA ARG A 105 17.47 4.06 -3.07
C ARG A 105 16.33 3.96 -4.08
N VAL A 106 16.57 4.47 -5.27
CA VAL A 106 15.68 4.39 -6.43
C VAL A 106 16.47 3.88 -7.63
N CYS A 107 15.82 3.12 -8.51
CA CYS A 107 16.46 2.67 -9.74
C CYS A 107 16.56 3.83 -10.74
N SER A 108 17.76 4.04 -11.27
CA SER A 108 18.05 4.97 -12.35
C SER A 108 18.62 4.21 -13.53
N ALA A 109 18.13 4.51 -14.74
CA ALA A 109 18.62 3.88 -15.96
C ALA A 109 19.99 4.45 -16.35
N ASN A 110 21.02 3.60 -16.35
CA ASN A 110 22.31 3.97 -16.90
C ASN A 110 22.30 3.80 -18.43
N VAL A 111 22.28 4.92 -19.15
CA VAL A 111 22.20 4.97 -20.62
C VAL A 111 23.43 4.34 -21.28
N ALA A 112 24.60 4.37 -20.63
CA ALA A 112 25.84 3.82 -21.20
C ALA A 112 25.88 2.29 -21.15
N GLU A 113 25.31 1.68 -20.10
CA GLU A 113 25.36 0.23 -19.87
C GLU A 113 24.02 -0.48 -20.13
N GLN A 114 22.97 0.26 -20.48
CA GLN A 114 21.59 -0.25 -20.62
C GLN A 114 21.11 -1.07 -19.41
N ARG A 115 21.55 -0.69 -18.20
CA ARG A 115 21.23 -1.39 -16.95
C ARG A 115 20.64 -0.42 -15.93
N GLY A 116 19.68 -0.91 -15.13
CA GLY A 116 19.18 -0.19 -13.96
C GLY A 116 20.17 -0.24 -12.79
N GLU A 117 20.52 0.92 -12.26
CA GLU A 117 21.40 1.09 -11.10
C GLU A 117 20.64 1.73 -9.93
N CYS A 118 20.85 1.22 -8.70
CA CYS A 118 20.20 1.74 -7.51
C CYS A 118 20.98 2.90 -6.88
N ILE A 119 20.61 4.13 -7.24
CA ILE A 119 21.17 5.37 -6.68
C ILE A 119 20.40 5.81 -5.43
N CYS A 120 20.97 6.69 -4.61
CA CYS A 120 20.23 7.29 -3.49
C CYS A 120 19.08 8.17 -4.00
N ILE A 121 17.98 8.21 -3.26
CA ILE A 121 16.82 9.03 -3.63
C ILE A 121 17.25 10.51 -3.75
N PRO A 122 17.02 11.16 -4.91
CA PRO A 122 17.48 12.53 -5.12
C PRO A 122 16.69 13.53 -4.27
N GLU A 123 15.36 13.38 -4.23
CA GLU A 123 14.43 14.27 -3.54
C GLU A 123 13.26 13.46 -2.96
N CYS A 124 12.83 13.83 -1.76
CA CYS A 124 11.68 13.24 -1.10
C CYS A 124 10.46 14.19 -1.19
N PRO A 125 9.24 13.67 -1.34
CA PRO A 125 8.03 14.48 -1.28
C PRO A 125 7.92 15.23 0.06
N ALA A 126 7.40 16.46 0.01
CA ALA A 126 7.12 17.23 1.20
C ALA A 126 5.94 16.62 1.96
N GLU A 127 6.13 16.30 3.23
CA GLU A 127 5.09 15.74 4.09
C GLU A 127 4.57 16.80 5.05
N THR A 128 3.28 17.13 4.94
CA THR A 128 2.62 18.11 5.82
C THR A 128 1.96 17.46 7.03
N ASP A 129 1.70 16.15 6.98
CA ASP A 129 1.04 15.42 8.05
C ASP A 129 2.02 15.11 9.20
N PRO A 130 1.79 15.61 10.42
CA PRO A 130 2.62 15.28 11.59
C PRO A 130 2.73 13.78 11.87
N ARG A 131 1.74 12.96 11.46
CA ARG A 131 1.74 11.50 11.65
C ARG A 131 2.74 10.79 10.73
N ARG A 132 3.12 11.41 9.62
CA ARG A 132 4.10 10.87 8.65
C ARG A 132 5.54 11.29 8.93
N LYS A 133 5.72 12.22 9.87
CA LYS A 133 7.03 12.51 10.47
C LYS A 133 7.56 11.28 11.19
N VAL A 134 8.85 11.28 11.49
CA VAL A 134 9.49 10.15 12.19
C VAL A 134 10.44 10.65 13.26
N CYS A 135 10.50 9.92 14.37
CA CYS A 135 11.54 10.08 15.36
C CYS A 135 12.64 9.04 15.14
N THR A 136 13.89 9.48 15.16
CA THR A 136 15.05 8.60 14.96
C THR A 136 15.64 8.14 16.29
N ASN A 137 16.52 7.15 16.26
CA ASN A 137 17.30 6.67 17.40
C ASN A 137 18.20 7.74 18.06
N ARG A 138 18.29 8.94 17.48
CA ARG A 138 19.01 10.10 18.02
C ARG A 138 18.09 11.10 18.72
N ASN A 139 16.81 10.76 18.88
CA ASN A 139 15.77 11.65 19.39
C ASN A 139 15.60 12.93 18.55
N GLU A 140 15.87 12.83 17.25
CA GLU A 140 15.66 13.89 16.28
C GLU A 140 14.41 13.61 15.45
N THR A 141 13.56 14.63 15.28
CA THR A 141 12.38 14.56 14.43
C THR A 141 12.72 14.91 12.99
N TRP A 142 12.31 14.06 12.07
CA TRP A 142 12.50 14.21 10.63
C TRP A 142 11.15 14.33 9.93
N GLU A 143 11.13 15.08 8.83
CA GLU A 143 9.88 15.38 8.10
C GLU A 143 9.23 14.13 7.49
N SER A 144 10.01 13.15 7.07
CA SER A 144 9.49 11.90 6.54
C SER A 144 10.47 10.73 6.70
N ALA A 145 9.96 9.51 6.66
CA ALA A 145 10.78 8.29 6.60
C ALA A 145 11.72 8.30 5.38
N CYS A 146 11.28 8.86 4.26
CA CYS A 146 12.09 8.99 3.04
C CYS A 146 13.39 9.75 3.30
N GLU A 147 13.33 10.89 4.01
CA GLU A 147 14.52 11.71 4.29
C GLU A 147 15.54 10.98 5.17
N VAL A 148 15.07 10.20 6.15
CA VAL A 148 15.96 9.39 7.00
C VAL A 148 16.70 8.34 6.16
N HIS A 149 15.98 7.59 5.34
CA HIS A 149 16.59 6.57 4.48
C HIS A 149 17.50 7.17 3.41
N ARG A 150 17.12 8.31 2.84
CA ARG A 150 17.92 9.07 1.88
C ARG A 150 19.25 9.52 2.49
N GLN A 151 19.23 10.13 3.69
CA GLN A 151 20.46 10.55 4.38
C GLN A 151 21.33 9.36 4.79
N ARG A 152 20.73 8.27 5.26
CA ARG A 152 21.45 7.01 5.50
C ARG A 152 22.15 6.52 4.24
N CYS A 153 21.47 6.56 3.09
CA CYS A 153 22.06 6.17 1.80
C CYS A 153 23.26 7.05 1.44
N MET A 154 23.09 8.37 1.46
CA MET A 154 24.14 9.35 1.12
C MET A 154 25.38 9.19 2.00
N CYS A 155 25.19 9.00 3.31
CA CYS A 155 26.31 8.81 4.22
C CYS A 155 27.00 7.45 4.02
N ASN A 156 26.27 6.41 3.63
CA ASN A 156 26.89 5.12 3.29
C ASN A 156 27.66 5.14 1.96
N THR A 157 27.24 5.96 1.00
CA THR A 157 27.94 6.15 -0.29
C THR A 157 29.00 7.26 -0.24
N ARG A 158 29.19 7.93 0.91
CA ARG A 158 30.08 9.09 1.08
C ARG A 158 29.78 10.22 0.09
N ASP A 159 28.50 10.42 -0.19
CA ASP A 159 28.03 11.51 -1.04
C ASP A 159 28.23 12.87 -0.33
N PRO A 160 28.64 13.94 -1.04
CA PRO A 160 28.71 15.29 -0.47
C PRO A 160 27.39 15.80 0.14
N GLY A 161 26.24 15.22 -0.23
CA GLY A 161 24.94 15.52 0.38
C GLY A 161 24.71 14.97 1.79
N CYS A 162 25.62 14.13 2.31
CA CYS A 162 25.57 13.62 3.67
C CYS A 162 25.81 14.75 4.69
N ARG A 163 24.88 14.92 5.65
CA ARG A 163 25.03 15.95 6.70
C ARG A 163 26.15 15.61 7.69
N HIS A 164 26.15 14.38 8.22
CA HIS A 164 27.11 13.90 9.22
C HIS A 164 27.39 12.40 9.04
N GLU A 165 28.65 11.99 9.16
CA GLU A 165 29.07 10.58 9.05
C GLU A 165 28.34 9.67 10.07
N GLU A 166 27.97 10.22 11.23
CA GLU A 166 27.27 9.47 12.26
C GLU A 166 25.85 9.06 11.86
N LEU A 167 25.28 9.67 10.81
CA LEU A 167 23.97 9.29 10.24
C LEU A 167 24.04 7.99 9.43
N ARG A 168 25.20 7.38 9.23
CA ARG A 168 25.31 6.06 8.56
C ARG A 168 24.48 4.96 9.24
N HIS A 169 24.31 5.08 10.55
CA HIS A 169 23.57 4.14 11.39
C HIS A 169 22.23 4.72 11.89
N VAL A 170 21.78 5.85 11.32
CA VAL A 170 20.48 6.41 11.65
C VAL A 170 19.38 5.44 11.24
N HIS A 171 18.41 5.25 12.13
CA HIS A 171 17.21 4.49 11.84
C HIS A 171 16.02 5.13 12.53
N ILE A 172 14.85 4.87 11.97
CA ILE A 172 13.58 5.29 12.56
C ILE A 172 13.36 4.45 13.81
N ASP A 173 12.98 5.09 14.90
CA ASP A 173 12.57 4.41 16.13
C ASP A 173 11.04 4.26 16.15
N TYR A 174 10.32 5.34 15.81
CA TYR A 174 8.86 5.34 15.69
C TYR A 174 8.33 6.42 14.75
N TYR A 175 7.07 6.26 14.33
CA TYR A 175 6.34 7.23 13.51
C TYR A 175 5.71 8.33 14.38
N GLY A 176 5.69 9.55 13.84
CA GLY A 176 5.31 10.78 14.51
C GLY A 176 6.52 11.64 14.91
N THR A 177 6.24 12.75 15.57
CA THR A 177 7.28 13.63 16.13
C THR A 177 7.90 13.04 17.38
N CYS A 178 9.18 13.34 17.63
CA CYS A 178 9.82 12.93 18.87
C CYS A 178 9.09 13.49 20.08
N ARG A 179 8.90 12.64 21.09
CA ARG A 179 8.25 12.96 22.36
C ARG A 179 8.95 12.24 23.50
N GLU A 180 8.80 12.81 24.68
CA GLU A 180 9.19 12.14 25.92
C GLU A 180 8.24 10.98 26.19
N MET A 181 8.80 9.80 26.39
CA MET A 181 8.05 8.58 26.67
C MET A 181 8.20 8.23 28.14
N PRO A 182 7.13 7.76 28.78
CA PRO A 182 7.22 7.30 30.16
C PRO A 182 8.13 6.07 30.23
N ASP A 183 8.82 5.91 31.37
CA ASP A 183 9.58 4.71 31.66
C ASP A 183 8.64 3.51 31.84
N CYS A 184 9.04 2.35 31.32
CA CYS A 184 8.28 1.12 31.47
C CYS A 184 8.41 0.59 32.90
N SER A 185 7.31 0.57 33.66
CA SER A 185 7.31 0.04 35.02
C SER A 185 7.40 -1.49 35.02
N GLU A 186 7.90 -2.08 36.11
CA GLU A 186 7.98 -3.54 36.25
C GLU A 186 6.61 -4.22 36.13
N ASN A 187 5.55 -3.57 36.62
CA ASN A 187 4.18 -4.09 36.53
C ASN A 187 3.67 -4.07 35.08
N ASP A 188 3.93 -2.98 34.35
CA ASP A 188 3.50 -2.85 32.96
C ASP A 188 4.25 -3.84 32.07
N LEU A 189 5.54 -4.03 32.32
CA LEU A 189 6.37 -5.01 31.61
C LEU A 189 5.92 -6.44 31.90
N ALA A 190 5.55 -6.76 33.13
CA ALA A 190 5.05 -8.08 33.51
C ALA A 190 3.67 -8.41 32.89
N ASP A 191 2.83 -7.41 32.64
CA ASP A 191 1.55 -7.61 31.95
C ASP A 191 1.67 -7.55 30.41
N PHE A 192 2.77 -6.99 29.90
CA PHE A 192 2.97 -6.78 28.47
C PHE A 192 2.86 -8.06 27.61
N PRO A 193 3.49 -9.20 27.97
CA PRO A 193 3.36 -10.44 27.19
C PRO A 193 1.92 -10.86 26.95
N ARG A 194 1.06 -10.68 27.96
CA ARG A 194 -0.38 -10.97 27.89
C ARG A 194 -1.11 -10.07 26.91
N ARG A 195 -0.92 -8.77 27.04
CA ARG A 195 -1.56 -7.80 26.15
C ARG A 195 -1.09 -8.00 24.71
N MET A 196 0.19 -8.34 24.52
CA MET A 196 0.77 -8.60 23.20
C MET A 196 0.15 -9.81 22.53
N ARG A 197 0.05 -10.98 23.20
CA ARG A 197 -0.59 -12.17 22.60
C ARG A 197 -2.06 -11.97 22.28
N ASP A 198 -2.80 -11.24 23.13
CA ASP A 198 -4.20 -10.89 22.86
C ASP A 198 -4.32 -9.93 21.66
N TRP A 199 -3.43 -8.94 21.59
CA TRP A 199 -3.37 -8.02 20.47
C TRP A 199 -3.07 -8.74 19.16
N LEU A 200 -2.06 -9.61 19.13
CA LEU A 200 -1.70 -10.40 17.94
C LEU A 200 -2.87 -11.21 17.40
N PHE A 201 -3.58 -11.92 18.28
CA PHE A 201 -4.77 -12.67 17.89
C PHE A 201 -5.86 -11.76 17.29
N ASN A 202 -6.13 -10.61 17.92
CA ASN A 202 -7.14 -9.69 17.41
C ASN A 202 -6.78 -9.10 16.06
N VAL A 203 -5.49 -8.80 15.82
CA VAL A 203 -5.01 -8.35 14.51
C VAL A 203 -5.15 -9.45 13.46
N MET A 204 -4.77 -10.69 13.79
CA MET A 204 -4.91 -11.84 12.90
C MET A 204 -6.36 -12.03 12.46
N ARG A 205 -7.30 -12.03 13.41
CA ARG A 205 -8.74 -12.14 13.16
C ARG A 205 -9.27 -10.98 12.31
N ASP A 206 -8.83 -9.76 12.58
CA ASP A 206 -9.26 -8.57 11.81
C ASP A 206 -8.75 -8.60 10.37
N LEU A 207 -7.53 -9.08 10.14
CA LEU A 207 -6.98 -9.32 8.79
C LEU A 207 -7.72 -10.44 8.05
N ALA A 208 -8.00 -11.55 8.75
CA ALA A 208 -8.78 -12.66 8.18
C ALA A 208 -10.19 -12.22 7.80
N SER A 209 -10.85 -11.42 8.65
CA SER A 209 -12.20 -10.89 8.35
C SER A 209 -12.26 -9.99 7.11
N ARG A 210 -11.12 -9.38 6.74
CA ARG A 210 -10.97 -8.52 5.57
C ARG A 210 -10.39 -9.27 4.35
N ASN A 211 -10.15 -10.57 4.45
CA ASN A 211 -9.48 -11.38 3.44
C ASN A 211 -8.11 -10.80 3.02
N GLU A 212 -7.40 -10.16 3.96
CA GLU A 212 -6.05 -9.60 3.75
C GLU A 212 -4.94 -10.57 4.19
N LEU A 213 -5.34 -11.73 4.68
CA LEU A 213 -4.47 -12.77 5.20
C LEU A 213 -4.37 -13.90 4.15
N PRO A 214 -3.16 -14.36 3.79
CA PRO A 214 -3.00 -15.49 2.86
C PRO A 214 -3.73 -16.76 3.32
N GLU A 215 -4.18 -17.57 2.37
CA GLU A 215 -5.01 -18.78 2.62
C GLU A 215 -4.42 -19.71 3.68
N ALA A 216 -3.11 -19.97 3.60
CA ALA A 216 -2.41 -20.82 4.56
C ALA A 216 -2.48 -20.27 6.00
N TYR A 217 -2.46 -18.95 6.17
CA TYR A 217 -2.64 -18.31 7.47
C TYR A 217 -4.12 -18.27 7.89
N MET A 218 -5.08 -18.28 6.95
CA MET A 218 -6.51 -18.27 7.27
C MET A 218 -6.91 -19.58 7.97
N ALA A 219 -6.31 -20.70 7.58
CA ALA A 219 -6.47 -21.98 8.27
C ALA A 219 -5.97 -21.91 9.73
N LEU A 220 -4.84 -21.24 9.98
CA LEU A 220 -4.32 -21.05 11.34
C LEU A 220 -5.24 -20.18 12.20
N GLU A 221 -5.83 -19.14 11.60
CA GLU A 221 -6.79 -18.27 12.27
C GLU A 221 -8.06 -19.05 12.65
N HIS A 222 -8.60 -19.84 11.74
CA HIS A 222 -9.78 -20.66 11.99
C HIS A 222 -9.55 -21.68 13.13
N GLU A 223 -8.37 -22.31 13.18
CA GLU A 223 -8.00 -23.17 14.31
C GLU A 223 -7.88 -22.37 15.62
N ALA A 224 -7.36 -21.14 15.56
CA ALA A 224 -7.22 -20.27 16.73
C ALA A 224 -8.58 -19.85 17.33
N GLU A 225 -9.62 -19.67 16.51
CA GLU A 225 -10.97 -19.38 16.98
C GLU A 225 -11.68 -20.61 17.57
N THR A 226 -11.47 -21.78 16.99
CA THR A 226 -12.15 -23.02 17.38
C THR A 226 -11.47 -23.73 18.55
N ASN A 227 -10.15 -23.59 18.70
CA ASN A 227 -9.38 -24.22 19.76
C ASN A 227 -8.66 -23.17 20.64
N MET A 228 -9.22 -22.94 21.83
CA MET A 228 -8.69 -21.99 22.82
C MET A 228 -7.24 -22.26 23.25
N THR A 229 -6.75 -23.51 23.17
CA THR A 229 -5.35 -23.85 23.51
C THR A 229 -4.36 -23.36 22.45
N LYS A 230 -4.80 -23.29 21.19
CA LYS A 230 -3.99 -22.83 20.05
C LYS A 230 -4.16 -21.35 19.73
N ARG A 231 -5.15 -20.70 20.35
CA ARG A 231 -5.54 -19.31 20.08
C ARG A 231 -4.35 -18.34 20.01
N TRP A 232 -3.52 -18.32 21.04
CA TRP A 232 -2.37 -17.41 21.10
C TRP A 232 -1.16 -17.96 20.37
N THR A 233 -0.97 -19.28 20.38
CA THR A 233 0.14 -19.96 19.69
C THR A 233 0.09 -19.72 18.19
N ASN A 234 -1.07 -19.95 17.56
CA ASN A 234 -1.23 -19.76 16.11
C ASN A 234 -1.03 -18.31 15.69
N ALA A 235 -1.56 -17.35 16.47
CA ALA A 235 -1.34 -15.93 16.23
C ALA A 235 0.13 -15.52 16.39
N ALA A 236 0.82 -16.08 17.39
CA ALA A 236 2.25 -15.84 17.60
C ALA A 236 3.10 -16.42 16.47
N ILE A 237 2.79 -17.63 16.00
CA ILE A 237 3.46 -18.29 14.85
C ILE A 237 3.24 -17.48 13.58
N TRP A 238 1.99 -17.14 13.26
CA TRP A 238 1.66 -16.33 12.07
C TRP A 238 2.48 -15.05 12.08
N LYS A 239 2.46 -14.30 13.19
CA LYS A 239 3.16 -13.02 13.22
C LYS A 239 4.67 -13.19 13.07
N TRP A 240 5.24 -14.21 13.70
CA TRP A 240 6.66 -14.48 13.58
C TRP A 240 7.05 -14.87 12.15
N CYS A 241 6.29 -15.74 11.48
CA CYS A 241 6.51 -16.10 10.08
C CYS A 241 6.35 -14.90 9.12
N GLU A 242 5.42 -13.99 9.41
CA GLU A 242 5.23 -12.76 8.64
C GLU A 242 6.44 -11.80 8.79
N LEU A 243 7.07 -11.80 9.98
CA LEU A 243 8.23 -10.95 10.27
C LEU A 243 9.54 -11.55 9.74
N ASP A 244 9.71 -12.89 9.73
CA ASP A 244 10.84 -13.59 9.12
C ASP A 244 10.76 -13.44 7.59
N GLY A 245 11.29 -12.30 7.11
CA GLY A 245 11.18 -11.85 5.74
C GLY A 245 12.23 -12.51 4.84
N TYR A 246 12.57 -11.86 3.72
CA TYR A 246 13.66 -12.34 2.87
C TYR A 246 15.02 -11.80 3.36
N PRO A 247 16.03 -12.66 3.55
CA PRO A 247 16.00 -14.12 3.39
C PRO A 247 15.35 -14.82 4.60
N HIS A 248 14.51 -15.84 4.34
CA HIS A 248 13.92 -16.65 5.41
C HIS A 248 15.02 -17.45 6.11
N ASP A 249 15.52 -16.93 7.22
CA ASP A 249 16.65 -17.50 7.96
C ASP A 249 16.20 -18.16 9.28
N ASN A 250 14.88 -18.28 9.48
CA ASN A 250 14.22 -18.76 10.69
C ASN A 250 14.61 -17.94 11.93
N THR A 251 14.92 -16.66 11.76
CA THR A 251 15.15 -15.73 12.86
C THR A 251 14.61 -14.36 12.50
N VAL A 252 14.05 -13.65 13.48
CA VAL A 252 13.58 -12.29 13.25
C VAL A 252 14.63 -11.30 13.74
N SER A 253 15.20 -10.53 12.82
CA SER A 253 16.18 -9.49 13.14
C SER A 253 15.52 -8.22 13.70
N ARG A 254 16.31 -7.34 14.33
CA ARG A 254 15.84 -6.02 14.77
C ARG A 254 15.18 -5.18 13.66
N HIS A 255 15.62 -5.32 12.41
CA HIS A 255 15.02 -4.59 11.29
C HIS A 255 13.67 -5.18 10.87
N GLU A 256 13.49 -6.48 11.02
CA GLU A 256 12.23 -7.17 10.75
C GLU A 256 11.18 -6.92 11.82
N LEU A 257 11.57 -6.63 13.07
CA LEU A 257 10.64 -6.19 14.12
C LEU A 257 10.06 -4.78 13.87
N PHE A 258 10.60 -4.03 12.92
CA PHE A 258 10.22 -2.64 12.68
C PHE A 258 8.70 -2.42 12.44
N PRO A 259 7.98 -3.27 11.67
CA PRO A 259 6.54 -3.12 11.44
C PRO A 259 5.68 -3.26 12.71
N ILE A 260 6.14 -3.97 13.73
CA ILE A 260 5.44 -4.04 15.03
C ILE A 260 5.93 -2.99 16.01
N ARG A 261 7.23 -2.69 16.01
CA ARG A 261 7.83 -1.72 16.94
C ARG A 261 7.38 -0.30 16.60
N ALA A 262 7.72 0.20 15.41
CA ALA A 262 7.63 1.63 15.11
C ALA A 262 6.19 2.21 15.14
N PRO A 263 5.15 1.50 14.67
CA PRO A 263 3.77 2.00 14.76
C PRO A 263 3.18 1.97 16.18
N LEU A 264 3.58 1.00 17.00
CA LEU A 264 3.00 0.79 18.33
C LEU A 264 3.79 1.45 19.45
N PHE A 265 5.09 1.68 19.27
CA PHE A 265 5.97 2.20 20.31
C PHE A 265 5.49 3.52 20.90
N ALA A 266 4.88 4.36 20.07
CA ALA A 266 4.24 5.56 20.54
C ALA A 266 3.10 5.22 21.53
N LEU A 267 2.24 4.27 21.22
CA LEU A 267 1.08 3.91 22.03
C LEU A 267 1.46 3.06 23.25
N GLU A 268 2.55 2.32 23.16
CA GLU A 268 2.97 1.30 24.13
C GLU A 268 4.48 1.40 24.38
N HIS A 269 4.86 2.24 25.35
CA HIS A 269 6.25 2.52 25.73
C HIS A 269 7.06 1.28 26.17
N CYS A 270 6.38 0.21 26.61
CA CYS A 270 7.02 -1.04 27.03
C CYS A 270 7.41 -1.99 25.87
N ILE A 271 7.04 -1.70 24.62
CA ILE A 271 7.33 -2.63 23.51
C ILE A 271 8.83 -2.78 23.25
N ALA A 272 9.63 -1.72 23.39
CA ALA A 272 11.08 -1.80 23.21
C ALA A 272 11.77 -2.67 24.28
N PRO A 273 11.60 -2.40 25.60
CA PRO A 273 12.21 -3.23 26.63
C PRO A 273 11.68 -4.68 26.61
N PHE A 274 10.42 -4.89 26.21
CA PHE A 274 9.88 -6.23 25.99
C PHE A 274 10.60 -6.95 24.84
N LEU A 275 10.70 -6.36 23.64
CA LEU A 275 11.38 -7.01 22.51
C LEU A 275 12.87 -7.25 22.80
N GLU A 276 13.51 -6.38 23.59
CA GLU A 276 14.88 -6.58 24.05
C GLU A 276 15.03 -7.72 25.07
N SER A 277 14.01 -7.98 25.90
CA SER A 277 14.01 -9.12 26.83
C SER A 277 13.77 -10.46 26.12
N CYS A 278 13.17 -10.44 24.93
CA CYS A 278 13.00 -11.61 24.08
C CYS A 278 14.30 -12.12 23.44
N ASP A 279 15.42 -11.40 23.55
CA ASP A 279 16.75 -11.80 23.06
C ASP A 279 17.71 -12.07 24.24
N PRO A 280 17.59 -13.22 24.94
CA PRO A 280 18.38 -13.51 26.13
C PRO A 280 19.85 -13.84 25.81
N ASN A 281 20.13 -14.36 24.60
CA ASN A 281 21.48 -14.71 24.16
C ASN A 281 22.23 -13.52 23.54
N ARG A 282 21.53 -12.40 23.28
CA ARG A 282 22.03 -11.12 22.74
C ARG A 282 22.67 -11.25 21.37
N ASP A 283 22.12 -12.11 20.52
CA ASP A 283 22.59 -12.26 19.14
C ASP A 283 21.89 -11.29 18.16
N HIS A 284 21.02 -10.42 18.68
CA HIS A 284 20.23 -9.42 17.95
C HIS A 284 19.21 -10.03 16.98
N ARG A 285 18.83 -11.29 17.22
CA ARG A 285 17.83 -12.04 16.49
C ARG A 285 16.90 -12.72 17.50
N ILE A 286 15.69 -13.04 17.05
CA ILE A 286 14.69 -13.71 17.88
C ILE A 286 14.23 -14.97 17.14
N SER A 287 14.59 -16.13 17.67
CA SER A 287 14.08 -17.42 17.21
C SER A 287 12.60 -17.60 17.60
N LEU A 288 11.92 -18.55 16.96
CA LEU A 288 10.53 -18.85 17.31
C LEU A 288 10.38 -19.30 18.77
N GLN A 289 11.36 -20.06 19.28
CA GLN A 289 11.35 -20.53 20.66
C GLN A 289 11.49 -19.36 21.65
N GLU A 290 12.41 -18.43 21.36
CA GLU A 290 12.58 -17.22 22.18
C GLU A 290 11.33 -16.34 22.13
N TRP A 291 10.75 -16.16 20.95
CA TRP A 291 9.49 -15.42 20.76
C TRP A 291 8.35 -16.00 21.59
N GLY A 292 8.12 -17.31 21.49
CA GLY A 292 7.04 -17.97 22.23
C GLY A 292 7.29 -17.97 23.74
N LYS A 293 8.52 -18.19 24.19
CA LYS A 293 8.89 -18.07 25.61
C LYS A 293 8.66 -16.65 26.13
N CYS A 294 8.99 -15.64 25.34
CA CYS A 294 8.76 -14.23 25.68
C CYS A 294 7.26 -13.90 25.80
N LEU A 295 6.40 -14.55 25.00
CA LEU A 295 4.94 -14.43 25.06
C LEU A 295 4.27 -15.32 26.12
N GLU A 296 5.06 -16.06 26.91
CA GLU A 296 4.60 -17.01 27.93
C GLU A 296 3.77 -18.17 27.35
N LEU A 297 4.19 -18.71 26.20
CA LEU A 297 3.54 -19.83 25.51
C LEU A 297 4.30 -21.15 25.75
N GLU A 298 3.59 -22.27 25.69
CA GLU A 298 4.18 -23.60 25.82
C GLU A 298 4.98 -23.99 24.56
N GLU A 299 6.22 -24.43 24.74
CA GLU A 299 7.17 -24.68 23.62
C GLU A 299 6.73 -25.83 22.71
N ASP A 300 6.06 -26.85 23.25
CA ASP A 300 5.61 -28.04 22.50
C ASP A 300 4.61 -27.68 21.39
N ASP A 301 3.93 -26.55 21.52
CA ASP A 301 2.93 -26.06 20.59
C ASP A 301 3.51 -25.17 19.48
N LEU A 302 4.77 -24.72 19.62
CA LEU A 302 5.46 -23.82 18.69
C LEU A 302 6.13 -24.58 17.54
N THR A 303 5.37 -25.43 16.84
CA THR A 303 5.89 -26.11 15.64
C THR A 303 5.85 -25.14 14.45
N ALA A 304 7.01 -24.61 14.06
CA ALA A 304 7.13 -23.67 12.93
C ALA A 304 6.77 -24.34 11.59
N ARG A 305 5.62 -23.99 11.00
CA ARG A 305 5.24 -24.36 9.63
C ARG A 305 5.48 -23.23 8.62
N CYS A 306 6.33 -22.26 8.91
CA CYS A 306 6.55 -21.13 7.98
C CYS A 306 6.98 -21.61 6.58
N ALA A 307 7.82 -22.65 6.50
CA ALA A 307 8.26 -23.23 5.23
C ALA A 307 7.19 -24.02 4.46
N GLU A 308 6.12 -24.49 5.12
CA GLU A 308 4.96 -25.09 4.44
C GLU A 308 4.08 -23.98 3.85
N ILE A 309 3.86 -22.91 4.62
CA ILE A 309 3.05 -21.76 4.25
C ILE A 309 3.67 -20.98 3.07
N SER A 310 4.98 -20.69 3.09
CA SER A 310 5.66 -20.01 1.99
C SER A 310 5.64 -20.82 0.68
N LYS A 311 5.67 -22.15 0.76
CA LYS A 311 5.59 -23.02 -0.43
C LYS A 311 4.19 -23.03 -1.05
N GLU A 312 3.15 -23.03 -0.23
CA GLU A 312 1.77 -22.94 -0.71
C GLU A 312 1.48 -21.59 -1.38
N GLU A 313 2.04 -20.49 -0.86
CA GLU A 313 1.95 -19.18 -1.51
C GLU A 313 2.70 -19.09 -2.84
N GLU A 314 3.89 -19.67 -2.94
CA GLU A 314 4.64 -19.73 -4.21
C GLU A 314 3.94 -20.63 -5.25
N LEU A 315 3.35 -21.74 -4.83
CA LEU A 315 2.54 -22.62 -5.68
C LEU A 315 1.29 -21.90 -6.20
N ASN A 316 0.59 -21.15 -5.35
CA ASN A 316 -0.60 -20.40 -5.74
C ASN A 316 -0.28 -19.24 -6.70
N LYS A 317 0.86 -18.55 -6.53
CA LYS A 317 1.34 -17.53 -7.48
C LYS A 317 1.79 -18.09 -8.84
N SER A 318 2.10 -19.39 -8.90
CA SER A 318 2.47 -20.09 -10.15
C SER A 318 1.27 -20.59 -10.96
N SER A 319 0.05 -20.50 -10.41
CA SER A 319 -1.18 -20.84 -11.14
C SER A 319 -1.54 -19.72 -12.12
N PRO A 320 -1.79 -19.99 -13.42
CA PRO A 320 -2.04 -18.96 -14.44
C PRO A 320 -3.40 -18.23 -14.32
N GLN A 321 -4.04 -18.20 -13.17
CA GLN A 321 -5.45 -17.80 -13.04
C GLN A 321 -5.70 -16.32 -12.73
N ASP A 322 -4.66 -15.54 -12.39
CA ASP A 322 -4.80 -14.11 -12.09
C ASP A 322 -4.29 -13.19 -13.22
N ALA A 323 -4.17 -13.73 -14.44
CA ALA A 323 -3.90 -12.96 -15.65
C ALA A 323 -5.18 -12.76 -16.48
N TYR A 324 -6.20 -12.13 -15.90
CA TYR A 324 -7.35 -11.59 -16.62
C TYR A 324 -7.84 -10.27 -16.05
#